data_AF-A0A8H6ZFN2-F1
#
_entry.id   AF-A0A8H6ZFN2-F1
#
_cell.length_a   1.000
_cell.length_b   1.000
_cell.length_c   1.000
_cell.angle_alpha   90.00
_cell.angle_beta   90.00
_cell.angle_gamma   90.00
#
_symmetry.space_group_name_H-M   'P 1'
#
loop_
_entity.id
_entity.type
_entity.pdbx_description
1 polymer ?
#
loop_
_entity_poly.entity_id
_entity_poly.type
_entity_poly.pdbx_seq_one_letter_code
_entity_poly.pdbx_strand_id
1 'polypeptide(L)'
;MWICLILHPSPHRGPLGLLKYRMVQLPSPRRFCCLTHTHFTLVFPSLSSEMYPFTVFAVLLVLPSFLSATPVIERAATGVDFINPAANGGSWLDKSAGLGEPLNVVISAQSSPQVLNLDGFLQYAQAIGFDKECLGLHIGNPQTANLGDGRGDVNETEVLRQSFGIPGIGTCVESLTGGNHFRVFPQAGTGALFLAVSKEQDAEDSHNIVADGYNIGRDLLVASAIGKKTHFDVETFKLTTYNTVLTNLTGLIAPGSDGVNHGIAQDGVIKLLTVTIE
;
A
#
# COMPACT_ATOMS: atom_id res chain seq x y z
N MET A 1 23.02 -1.83 16.19
CA MET A 1 23.30 -0.77 17.18
C MET A 1 21.96 -0.17 17.58
N TRP A 2 21.43 -0.48 18.76
CA TRP A 2 20.13 0.04 19.19
C TRP A 2 20.33 1.43 19.78
N ILE A 3 19.65 2.45 19.24
CA ILE A 3 19.63 3.81 19.80
C ILE A 3 18.34 3.91 20.61
N CYS A 4 18.47 3.98 21.93
CA CYS A 4 17.34 4.29 22.81
C CYS A 4 17.22 5.82 22.90
N LEU A 5 16.14 6.40 22.34
CA LEU A 5 15.86 7.82 22.48
C LEU A 5 15.11 8.05 23.80
N ILE A 6 15.75 8.74 24.75
CA ILE A 6 15.08 9.29 25.93
C ILE A 6 15.01 10.80 25.75
N LEU A 7 13.80 11.33 25.63
CA LEU A 7 13.54 12.77 25.55
C LEU A 7 13.25 13.32 26.96
N HIS A 8 14.19 14.07 27.52
CA HIS A 8 13.93 14.85 28.74
C HIS A 8 13.49 16.28 28.40
N PRO A 9 12.39 16.79 29.00
CA PRO A 9 12.03 18.20 28.87
C PRO A 9 13.06 19.08 29.59
N SER A 10 13.62 20.08 28.90
CA SER A 10 14.49 21.08 29.51
C SER A 10 13.66 22.09 30.32
N PRO A 11 14.07 22.49 31.53
CA PRO A 11 13.29 23.40 32.37
C PRO A 11 13.31 24.87 31.90
N HIS A 12 14.00 25.20 30.81
CA HIS A 12 14.07 26.57 30.29
C HIS A 12 13.27 26.74 28.98
N ARG A 13 12.22 27.55 29.04
CA ARG A 13 11.47 28.02 27.87
C ARG A 13 12.31 29.04 27.09
N GLY A 14 12.48 28.83 25.78
CA GLY A 14 12.99 29.86 24.87
C GLY A 14 11.90 30.90 24.54
N PRO A 15 12.26 32.02 23.88
CA PRO A 15 11.37 33.18 23.66
C PRO A 15 10.14 32.92 22.76
N LEU A 16 9.96 31.69 22.27
CA LEU A 16 8.83 31.27 21.41
C LEU A 16 8.04 30.08 21.97
N GLY A 17 8.24 29.69 23.24
CA GLY A 17 7.37 28.69 23.90
C GLY A 17 7.51 27.23 23.41
N LEU A 18 8.46 26.91 22.53
CA LEU A 18 8.74 25.53 22.10
C LEU A 18 9.70 24.81 23.07
N LEU A 19 9.39 23.56 23.43
CA LEU A 19 10.26 22.70 24.24
C LEU A 19 11.56 22.40 23.49
N LYS A 20 12.71 22.69 24.12
CA LYS A 20 14.01 22.22 23.66
C LYS A 20 14.28 20.82 24.19
N TYR A 21 14.57 19.89 23.29
CA TYR A 21 15.09 18.57 23.62
C TYR A 21 16.59 18.51 23.37
N ARG A 22 17.33 17.80 24.23
CA ARG A 22 18.78 17.57 24.09
C ARG A 22 19.02 16.09 23.87
N MET A 23 19.68 15.74 22.76
CA MET A 23 20.17 14.37 22.54
C MET A 23 21.38 14.12 23.46
N VAL A 24 21.36 13.01 24.19
CA VAL A 24 22.49 12.53 25.00
C VAL A 24 22.87 11.14 24.50
N GLN A 25 24.12 10.99 24.08
CA GLN A 25 24.68 9.71 23.66
C GLN A 25 25.22 8.97 24.89
N LEU A 26 24.67 7.79 25.20
CA LEU A 26 25.15 6.95 26.30
C LEU A 26 26.26 6.00 25.84
N PRO A 27 27.29 5.74 26.68
CA PRO A 27 28.38 4.85 26.32
C PRO A 27 28.06 3.37 26.63
N SER A 28 27.81 2.58 25.58
CA SER A 28 27.94 1.11 25.51
C SER A 28 27.03 0.23 26.40
N PRO A 29 26.84 -1.07 26.07
CA PRO A 29 25.64 -1.81 26.45
C PRO A 29 25.91 -2.75 27.63
N ARG A 30 25.54 -2.36 28.85
CA ARG A 30 25.21 -3.33 29.91
C ARG A 30 24.11 -2.81 30.82
N ARG A 31 23.10 -3.68 30.97
CA ARG A 31 22.05 -3.75 32.01
C ARG A 31 20.68 -3.15 31.62
N PHE A 32 19.71 -4.06 31.73
CA PHE A 32 18.27 -3.85 31.78
C PHE A 32 17.89 -2.62 32.61
N CYS A 33 17.02 -1.77 32.07
CA CYS A 33 16.30 -0.77 32.86
C CYS A 33 14.86 -1.27 33.02
N CYS A 34 14.58 -1.86 34.20
CA CYS A 34 13.24 -2.02 34.74
C CYS A 34 12.67 -0.62 35.00
N LEU A 35 11.54 -0.24 34.39
CA LEU A 35 10.76 0.90 34.85
C LEU A 35 9.84 0.43 35.99
N THR A 36 10.12 0.87 37.20
CA THR A 36 9.28 0.64 38.38
C THR A 36 8.10 1.61 38.41
N HIS A 37 6.93 1.07 38.71
CA HIS A 37 5.65 1.74 38.94
C HIS A 37 5.75 3.04 39.76
N THR A 38 5.22 4.13 39.22
CA THR A 38 4.74 5.28 40.01
C THR A 38 3.24 5.12 40.26
N HIS A 39 2.87 5.02 41.53
CA HIS A 39 1.50 5.02 42.03
C HIS A 39 0.79 6.33 41.66
N PHE A 40 -0.36 6.21 40.97
CA PHE A 40 -1.37 7.26 40.89
C PHE A 40 -2.47 6.93 41.90
N THR A 41 -2.54 7.69 42.99
CA THR A 41 -3.64 7.63 43.95
C THR A 41 -4.75 8.54 43.45
N LEU A 42 -5.82 7.95 42.89
CA LEU A 42 -7.06 8.67 42.60
C LEU A 42 -7.86 8.84 43.90
N VAL A 43 -8.08 10.08 44.30
CA VAL A 43 -8.99 10.47 45.37
C VAL A 43 -10.41 10.48 44.80
N PHE A 44 -11.25 9.55 45.24
CA PHE A 44 -12.69 9.56 44.97
C PHE A 44 -13.40 10.45 45.99
N PRO A 45 -14.20 11.46 45.59
CA PRO A 45 -15.20 12.02 46.47
C PRO A 45 -16.43 11.10 46.50
N SER A 46 -16.75 10.61 47.70
CA SER A 46 -18.01 9.94 48.03
C SER A 46 -19.17 10.93 47.90
N LEU A 47 -20.20 10.61 47.12
CA LEU A 47 -21.52 11.23 47.31
C LEU A 47 -22.64 10.22 47.03
N SER A 48 -23.35 9.92 48.13
CA SER A 48 -24.78 9.63 48.28
C SER A 48 -25.51 8.78 47.23
N SER A 49 -25.90 7.58 47.69
CA SER A 49 -27.00 6.76 47.21
C SER A 49 -28.36 7.46 47.38
N GLU A 50 -29.05 7.72 46.27
CA GLU A 50 -30.51 7.89 46.24
C GLU A 50 -31.08 6.91 45.22
N MET A 51 -32.14 6.24 45.66
CA MET A 51 -32.66 4.98 45.16
C MET A 51 -33.97 5.27 44.42
N TYR A 52 -34.04 5.01 43.11
CA TYR A 52 -35.28 5.07 42.34
C TYR A 52 -35.42 3.80 41.48
N PRO A 53 -36.50 3.02 41.63
CA PRO A 53 -36.73 1.84 40.80
C PRO A 53 -37.44 2.26 39.50
N PHE A 54 -36.70 2.32 38.39
CA PHE A 54 -37.31 2.28 37.06
C PHE A 54 -37.13 0.89 36.47
N THR A 55 -38.24 0.17 36.40
CA THR A 55 -38.37 -1.13 35.74
C THR A 55 -38.18 -0.92 34.24
N VAL A 56 -37.00 -1.24 33.70
CA VAL A 56 -36.74 -1.24 32.27
C VAL A 56 -37.09 -2.62 31.72
N PHE A 57 -38.20 -2.71 30.98
CA PHE A 57 -38.49 -3.86 30.11
C PHE A 57 -37.53 -3.85 28.91
N ALA A 58 -36.54 -4.73 28.91
CA ALA A 58 -35.68 -4.97 27.75
C ALA A 58 -36.41 -5.91 26.77
N VAL A 59 -36.89 -5.36 25.65
CA VAL A 59 -37.40 -6.14 24.52
C VAL A 59 -36.19 -6.56 23.66
N LEU A 60 -35.84 -7.84 23.69
CA LEU A 60 -34.81 -8.43 22.81
C LEU A 60 -35.38 -8.55 21.39
N LEU A 61 -34.99 -7.65 20.50
CA LEU A 61 -35.17 -7.80 19.05
C LEU A 61 -34.05 -8.70 18.49
N VAL A 62 -34.39 -9.94 18.16
CA VAL A 62 -33.49 -10.85 17.43
C VAL A 62 -33.47 -10.44 15.96
N LEU A 63 -32.45 -9.68 15.55
CA LEU A 63 -32.17 -9.42 14.15
C LEU A 63 -31.44 -10.63 13.54
N PRO A 64 -31.91 -11.20 12.41
CA PRO A 64 -31.17 -12.23 11.71
C PRO A 64 -29.89 -11.62 11.12
N SER A 65 -28.74 -12.08 11.60
CA SER A 65 -27.44 -11.75 11.02
C SER A 65 -27.34 -12.41 9.64
N PHE A 66 -27.58 -11.64 8.59
CA PHE A 66 -27.19 -12.05 7.24
C PHE A 66 -25.66 -12.08 7.17
N LEU A 67 -25.09 -13.27 7.31
CA LEU A 67 -23.70 -13.54 6.98
C LEU A 67 -23.52 -13.24 5.48
N SER A 68 -22.98 -12.06 5.17
CA SER A 68 -22.48 -11.77 3.83
C SER A 68 -21.21 -12.58 3.65
N ALA A 69 -21.32 -13.75 3.02
CA ALA A 69 -20.16 -14.51 2.58
C ALA A 69 -19.46 -13.67 1.51
N THR A 70 -18.31 -13.11 1.84
CA THR A 70 -17.43 -12.52 0.84
C THR A 70 -17.00 -13.64 -0.10
N PRO A 71 -17.05 -13.45 -1.43
CA PRO A 71 -16.56 -14.46 -2.35
C PRO A 71 -15.07 -14.64 -2.10
N VAL A 72 -14.69 -15.80 -1.56
CA VAL A 72 -13.31 -16.26 -1.57
C VAL A 72 -12.97 -16.51 -3.04
N ILE A 73 -12.11 -15.66 -3.61
CA ILE A 73 -11.57 -15.91 -4.94
C ILE A 73 -10.75 -17.20 -4.85
N GLU A 74 -11.33 -18.31 -5.28
CA GLU A 74 -10.66 -19.61 -5.30
C GLU A 74 -9.49 -19.53 -6.29
N ARG A 75 -8.27 -19.57 -5.75
CA ARG A 75 -7.04 -19.58 -6.54
C ARG A 75 -6.90 -20.97 -7.16
N ALA A 76 -7.14 -21.08 -8.47
CA ALA A 76 -6.69 -22.25 -9.19
C ALA A 76 -5.15 -22.20 -9.27
N ALA A 77 -4.47 -23.23 -8.78
CA ALA A 77 -3.03 -23.40 -9.00
C ALA A 77 -2.81 -23.76 -10.48
N THR A 78 -2.90 -22.74 -11.35
CA THR A 78 -2.89 -22.89 -12.80
C THR A 78 -1.49 -23.17 -13.38
N GLY A 79 -0.44 -23.10 -12.56
CA GLY A 79 0.94 -23.33 -12.98
C GLY A 79 1.53 -22.28 -13.94
N VAL A 80 0.76 -21.23 -14.26
CA VAL A 80 1.18 -20.11 -15.13
C VAL A 80 1.41 -18.85 -14.31
N ASP A 81 2.09 -17.86 -14.90
CA ASP A 81 2.34 -16.56 -14.27
C ASP A 81 1.09 -15.66 -14.23
N PHE A 82 0.31 -15.65 -15.31
CA PHE A 82 -0.97 -14.96 -15.47
C PHE A 82 -1.67 -15.46 -16.74
N ILE A 83 -2.95 -15.14 -16.91
CA ILE A 83 -3.68 -15.33 -18.18
C ILE A 83 -3.64 -14.00 -18.95
N ASN A 84 -3.28 -14.02 -20.24
CA ASN A 84 -3.23 -12.79 -21.03
C ASN A 84 -4.63 -12.14 -21.15
N PRO A 85 -4.85 -10.91 -20.66
CA PRO A 85 -6.15 -10.24 -20.72
C PRO A 85 -6.73 -10.17 -22.14
N ALA A 86 -5.88 -9.87 -23.13
CA ALA A 86 -6.30 -9.71 -24.52
C ALA A 86 -6.77 -11.02 -25.18
N ALA A 87 -6.42 -12.18 -24.62
CA ALA A 87 -6.84 -13.47 -25.16
C ALA A 87 -8.35 -13.74 -24.95
N ASN A 88 -8.97 -13.08 -23.97
CA ASN A 88 -10.32 -13.39 -23.50
C ASN A 88 -11.22 -12.13 -23.39
N GLY A 89 -11.00 -11.15 -24.27
CA GLY A 89 -11.83 -9.93 -24.33
C GLY A 89 -11.51 -8.88 -23.27
N GLY A 90 -10.41 -9.03 -22.53
CA GLY A 90 -9.81 -8.00 -21.69
C GLY A 90 -8.80 -7.14 -22.45
N SER A 91 -8.05 -6.32 -21.70
CA SER A 91 -7.05 -5.40 -22.26
C SER A 91 -5.83 -5.27 -21.34
N TRP A 92 -4.70 -4.86 -21.91
CA TRP A 92 -3.51 -4.40 -21.18
C TRP A 92 -3.59 -2.91 -20.78
N LEU A 93 -4.77 -2.31 -20.96
CA LEU A 93 -5.10 -0.98 -20.51
C LEU A 93 -6.28 -1.07 -19.54
N ASP A 94 -6.25 -0.26 -18.48
CA ASP A 94 -7.45 0.01 -17.69
C ASP A 94 -8.37 1.01 -18.41
N LYS A 95 -9.35 1.55 -17.69
CA LYS A 95 -10.28 2.57 -18.17
C LYS A 95 -10.05 3.86 -17.40
N SER A 96 -9.44 4.83 -18.08
CA SER A 96 -9.10 6.14 -17.54
C SER A 96 -9.41 7.22 -18.58
N ALA A 97 -10.28 8.17 -18.22
CA ALA A 97 -10.65 9.32 -19.05
C ALA A 97 -11.10 9.01 -20.50
N GLY A 98 -11.74 7.86 -20.73
CA GLY A 98 -12.17 7.42 -22.07
C GLY A 98 -11.07 6.73 -22.91
N LEU A 99 -9.87 6.63 -22.36
CA LEU A 99 -8.71 5.88 -22.84
C LEU A 99 -8.33 4.87 -21.74
N GLY A 100 -7.05 4.54 -21.59
CA GLY A 100 -6.59 3.68 -20.50
C GLY A 100 -5.14 3.92 -20.09
N GLU A 101 -4.84 3.61 -18.84
CA GLU A 101 -3.49 3.54 -18.32
C GLU A 101 -2.93 2.13 -18.53
N PRO A 102 -1.64 1.99 -18.87
CA PRO A 102 -1.03 0.69 -19.12
C PRO A 102 -0.93 -0.15 -17.84
N LEU A 103 -1.43 -1.39 -17.90
CA LEU A 103 -1.17 -2.45 -16.92
C LEU A 103 0.26 -3.00 -17.11
N ASN A 104 1.26 -2.15 -16.87
CA ASN A 104 2.64 -2.30 -17.32
C ASN A 104 3.56 -3.10 -16.37
N VAL A 105 3.05 -3.51 -15.21
CA VAL A 105 3.73 -4.45 -14.29
C VAL A 105 2.76 -5.55 -13.87
N VAL A 106 3.25 -6.79 -13.77
CA VAL A 106 2.51 -7.94 -13.25
C VAL A 106 3.29 -8.59 -12.12
N ILE A 107 2.66 -8.80 -10.96
CA ILE A 107 3.16 -9.73 -9.95
C ILE A 107 2.69 -11.13 -10.34
N SER A 108 3.65 -12.00 -10.67
CA SER A 108 3.40 -13.37 -11.12
C SER A 108 2.61 -14.15 -10.07
N ALA A 109 1.64 -14.93 -10.52
CA ALA A 109 0.95 -15.95 -9.73
C ALA A 109 1.88 -17.06 -9.20
N GLN A 110 3.14 -17.14 -9.66
CA GLN A 110 4.18 -18.01 -9.11
C GLN A 110 4.92 -17.40 -7.91
N SER A 111 4.58 -16.17 -7.52
CA SER A 111 5.09 -15.55 -6.29
C SER A 111 4.60 -16.30 -5.05
N SER A 112 5.27 -16.07 -3.92
CA SER A 112 4.86 -16.60 -2.62
C SER A 112 3.37 -16.28 -2.37
N PRO A 113 2.53 -17.26 -1.97
CA PRO A 113 1.09 -17.05 -1.79
C PRO A 113 0.72 -15.86 -0.90
N GLN A 114 1.57 -15.55 0.09
CA GLN A 114 1.41 -14.44 0.99
C GLN A 114 1.51 -13.08 0.29
N VAL A 115 2.28 -12.97 -0.80
CA VAL A 115 2.40 -11.72 -1.59
C VAL A 115 1.16 -11.50 -2.47
N LEU A 116 0.39 -12.53 -2.77
CA LEU A 116 -0.75 -12.46 -3.71
C LEU A 116 -2.09 -12.15 -3.02
N ASN A 117 -2.12 -12.09 -1.69
CA ASN A 117 -3.25 -11.48 -0.98
C ASN A 117 -2.93 -10.01 -0.69
N LEU A 118 -3.97 -9.21 -0.48
CA LEU A 118 -3.81 -7.77 -0.40
C LEU A 118 -2.95 -7.33 0.78
N ASP A 119 -3.14 -7.91 1.97
CA ASP A 119 -2.38 -7.53 3.17
C ASP A 119 -0.87 -7.81 3.00
N GLY A 120 -0.50 -8.98 2.50
CA GLY A 120 0.89 -9.30 2.26
C GLY A 120 1.48 -8.58 1.04
N PHE A 121 0.67 -8.25 0.03
CA PHE A 121 1.08 -7.37 -1.05
C PHE A 121 1.41 -5.96 -0.52
N LEU A 122 0.62 -5.42 0.40
CA LEU A 122 0.87 -4.13 1.04
C LEU A 122 2.18 -4.12 1.83
N GLN A 123 2.47 -5.19 2.59
CA GLN A 123 3.77 -5.33 3.28
C GLN A 123 4.94 -5.39 2.29
N TYR A 124 4.76 -6.06 1.14
CA TYR A 124 5.75 -6.05 0.08
C TYR A 124 5.93 -4.66 -0.53
N ALA A 125 4.83 -3.95 -0.83
CA ALA A 125 4.86 -2.58 -1.35
C ALA A 125 5.62 -1.64 -0.41
N GLN A 126 5.41 -1.76 0.90
CA GLN A 126 6.16 -1.02 1.92
C GLN A 126 7.66 -1.38 1.92
N ALA A 127 8.01 -2.64 1.68
CA ALA A 127 9.41 -3.06 1.54
C ALA A 127 10.11 -2.39 0.33
N ILE A 128 9.36 -2.01 -0.70
CA ILE A 128 9.86 -1.39 -1.92
C ILE A 128 9.60 0.12 -1.99
N GLY A 129 9.19 0.74 -0.87
CA GLY A 129 9.08 2.19 -0.72
C GLY A 129 7.76 2.79 -1.19
N PHE A 130 6.66 2.02 -1.14
CA PHE A 130 5.31 2.49 -1.42
C PHE A 130 4.39 2.25 -0.22
N ASP A 131 3.36 3.06 -0.09
CA ASP A 131 2.38 2.90 0.99
C ASP A 131 0.99 3.36 0.52
N LYS A 132 -0.03 3.14 1.35
CA LYS A 132 -1.36 3.67 1.11
C LYS A 132 -1.35 5.20 1.09
N GLU A 133 -2.34 5.76 0.40
CA GLU A 133 -2.49 7.20 0.24
C GLU A 133 -2.56 7.94 1.59
N CYS A 134 -2.07 9.18 1.57
CA CYS A 134 -1.95 10.02 2.75
C CYS A 134 -3.29 10.20 3.46
N LEU A 135 -3.42 9.69 4.69
CA LEU A 135 -4.57 9.92 5.58
C LEU A 135 -5.95 9.64 4.93
N GLY A 136 -6.00 8.75 3.93
CA GLY A 136 -7.21 8.43 3.18
C GLY A 136 -7.67 9.51 2.19
N LEU A 137 -6.80 10.48 1.87
CA LEU A 137 -7.04 11.46 0.81
C LEU A 137 -6.78 10.79 -0.54
N HIS A 138 -7.86 10.27 -1.12
CA HIS A 138 -7.85 9.73 -2.48
C HIS A 138 -7.87 10.87 -3.49
N ILE A 139 -6.73 11.11 -4.15
CA ILE A 139 -6.63 12.08 -5.26
C ILE A 139 -6.64 11.29 -6.56
N GLY A 140 -7.73 11.41 -7.32
CA GLY A 140 -7.96 10.69 -8.56
C GLY A 140 -9.37 10.11 -8.63
N ASN A 141 -9.79 9.72 -9.84
CA ASN A 141 -11.04 8.98 -10.02
C ASN A 141 -10.73 7.47 -9.94
N PRO A 142 -11.59 6.67 -9.31
CA PRO A 142 -11.48 5.22 -9.36
C PRO A 142 -11.50 4.71 -10.80
N GLN A 143 -10.63 3.77 -11.10
CA GLN A 143 -10.50 3.16 -12.42
C GLN A 143 -10.95 1.70 -12.41
N THR A 144 -11.22 1.19 -13.61
CA THR A 144 -11.64 -0.21 -13.80
C THR A 144 -10.81 -0.86 -14.88
N ALA A 145 -10.58 -2.18 -14.78
CA ALA A 145 -9.85 -2.94 -15.77
C ALA A 145 -10.57 -4.26 -16.09
N ASN A 146 -10.54 -4.69 -17.35
CA ASN A 146 -10.97 -6.04 -17.73
C ASN A 146 -9.74 -6.92 -17.97
N LEU A 147 -9.51 -7.86 -17.04
CA LEU A 147 -8.32 -8.72 -17.03
C LEU A 147 -8.50 -10.01 -17.84
N GLY A 148 -9.58 -10.14 -18.64
CA GLY A 148 -9.84 -11.32 -19.47
C GLY A 148 -10.08 -12.59 -18.65
N ASP A 149 -10.56 -12.45 -17.42
CA ASP A 149 -10.78 -13.55 -16.47
C ASP A 149 -12.27 -13.91 -16.31
N GLY A 150 -13.12 -13.39 -17.19
CA GLY A 150 -14.56 -13.65 -17.21
C GLY A 150 -15.39 -12.76 -16.27
N ARG A 151 -14.77 -11.88 -15.47
CA ARG A 151 -15.51 -10.94 -14.61
C ARG A 151 -15.92 -9.63 -15.30
N GLY A 152 -15.42 -9.37 -16.51
CA GLY A 152 -15.60 -8.09 -17.18
C GLY A 152 -14.76 -7.01 -16.52
N ASP A 153 -15.27 -5.77 -16.47
CA ASP A 153 -14.59 -4.67 -15.79
C ASP A 153 -14.66 -4.84 -14.27
N VAL A 154 -13.50 -4.81 -13.62
CA VAL A 154 -13.39 -4.84 -12.16
C VAL A 154 -12.77 -3.54 -11.65
N ASN A 155 -13.23 -3.08 -10.49
CA ASN A 155 -12.67 -1.90 -9.82
C ASN A 155 -11.23 -2.18 -9.37
N GLU A 156 -10.42 -1.12 -9.32
CA GLU A 156 -9.17 -1.14 -8.57
C GLU A 156 -9.40 -1.57 -7.12
N THR A 157 -8.43 -2.30 -6.56
CA THR A 157 -8.50 -2.76 -5.17
C THR A 157 -7.78 -1.81 -4.22
N GLU A 158 -6.67 -1.23 -4.66
CA GLU A 158 -5.89 -0.23 -3.90
C GLU A 158 -5.18 0.70 -4.87
N VAL A 159 -4.81 1.88 -4.36
CA VAL A 159 -3.89 2.83 -4.99
C VAL A 159 -2.74 3.06 -4.02
N LEU A 160 -1.51 2.81 -4.48
CA LEU A 160 -0.30 2.94 -3.67
C LEU A 160 0.60 4.02 -4.24
N ARG A 161 1.16 4.84 -3.35
CA ARG A 161 1.98 6.01 -3.68
C ARG A 161 3.37 5.85 -3.09
N GLN A 162 4.37 6.46 -3.72
CA GLN A 162 5.74 6.42 -3.22
C GLN A 162 5.81 7.04 -1.83
N SER A 163 6.40 6.33 -0.88
CA SER A 163 6.48 6.75 0.53
C SER A 163 7.83 7.35 0.91
N PHE A 164 8.81 7.33 0.00
CA PHE A 164 10.19 7.80 0.23
C PHE A 164 10.86 7.22 1.49
N GLY A 165 10.36 6.08 2.00
CA GLY A 165 10.83 5.47 3.25
C GLY A 165 10.48 6.26 4.51
N ILE A 166 9.48 7.15 4.46
CA ILE A 166 9.01 7.95 5.59
C ILE A 166 7.63 7.43 6.01
N PRO A 167 7.52 6.61 7.07
CA PRO A 167 6.23 6.05 7.51
C PRO A 167 5.20 7.15 7.82
N GLY A 168 3.97 6.95 7.37
CA GLY A 168 2.80 7.79 7.70
C GLY A 168 2.69 9.12 6.95
N ILE A 169 3.80 9.79 6.63
CA ILE A 169 3.78 11.11 5.94
C ILE A 169 4.45 11.10 4.57
N GLY A 170 5.17 10.04 4.22
CA GLY A 170 5.89 9.95 2.95
C GLY A 170 5.00 10.07 1.72
N THR A 171 3.84 9.43 1.76
CA THR A 171 2.84 9.54 0.69
C THR A 171 2.17 10.92 0.67
N CYS A 172 2.12 11.63 1.81
CA CYS A 172 1.68 13.02 1.85
C CYS A 172 2.66 13.98 1.17
N VAL A 173 3.97 13.70 1.28
CA VAL A 173 5.01 14.46 0.58
C VAL A 173 4.92 14.19 -0.92
N GLU A 174 4.71 12.93 -1.33
CA GLU A 174 4.47 12.55 -2.73
C GLU A 174 3.28 13.28 -3.33
N SER A 175 2.15 13.32 -2.62
CA SER A 175 0.97 14.08 -3.06
C SER A 175 1.20 15.59 -3.17
N LEU A 176 2.31 16.12 -2.66
CA LEU A 176 2.66 17.53 -2.79
C LEU A 176 3.76 17.77 -3.84
N THR A 177 4.65 16.80 -4.07
CA THR A 177 5.84 16.95 -4.93
C THR A 177 5.83 16.11 -6.20
N GLY A 178 4.80 15.29 -6.38
CA GLY A 178 4.75 14.26 -7.42
C GLY A 178 5.65 13.07 -7.07
N GLY A 179 5.39 11.95 -7.72
CA GLY A 179 6.13 10.72 -7.50
C GLY A 179 5.54 9.55 -8.27
N ASN A 180 5.98 8.36 -7.89
CA ASN A 180 5.51 7.13 -8.51
C ASN A 180 4.26 6.63 -7.78
N HIS A 181 3.21 6.28 -8.51
CA HIS A 181 2.04 5.59 -7.95
C HIS A 181 1.69 4.37 -8.80
N PHE A 182 0.86 3.49 -8.24
CA PHE A 182 0.20 2.47 -9.02
C PHE A 182 -1.14 2.02 -8.46
N ARG A 183 -2.01 1.56 -9.37
CA ARG A 183 -3.29 0.92 -9.05
C ARG A 183 -3.15 -0.59 -9.12
N VAL A 184 -3.92 -1.32 -8.30
CA VAL A 184 -3.82 -2.79 -8.19
C VAL A 184 -5.10 -3.46 -8.68
N PHE A 185 -4.96 -4.41 -9.60
CA PHE A 185 -6.04 -5.22 -10.15
C PHE A 185 -5.70 -6.73 -10.04
N PRO A 186 -6.30 -7.46 -9.08
CA PRO A 186 -6.09 -8.91 -8.96
C PRO A 186 -6.83 -9.69 -10.04
N GLN A 187 -6.16 -10.63 -10.72
CA GLN A 187 -6.78 -11.51 -11.71
C GLN A 187 -7.39 -12.75 -11.05
N ALA A 188 -8.66 -13.02 -11.35
CA ALA A 188 -9.33 -14.23 -10.89
C ALA A 188 -8.78 -15.49 -11.58
N GLY A 189 -8.82 -16.62 -10.88
CA GLY A 189 -8.29 -17.90 -11.36
C GLY A 189 -6.79 -18.07 -11.12
N THR A 190 -5.95 -17.11 -11.52
CA THR A 190 -4.48 -17.19 -11.31
C THR A 190 -4.03 -16.61 -9.97
N GLY A 191 -4.66 -15.50 -9.54
CA GLY A 191 -4.20 -14.70 -8.41
C GLY A 191 -3.04 -13.77 -8.73
N ALA A 192 -2.66 -13.61 -10.00
CA ALA A 192 -1.67 -12.61 -10.40
C ALA A 192 -2.18 -11.19 -10.12
N LEU A 193 -1.29 -10.24 -9.83
CA LEU A 193 -1.66 -8.84 -9.60
C LEU A 193 -1.19 -8.00 -10.78
N PHE A 194 -2.11 -7.33 -11.46
CA PHE A 194 -1.81 -6.39 -12.53
C PHE A 194 -1.73 -4.98 -11.95
N LEU A 195 -0.67 -4.25 -12.28
CA LEU A 195 -0.43 -2.92 -11.77
C LEU A 195 -0.43 -1.90 -12.91
N ALA A 196 -1.23 -0.85 -12.77
CA ALA A 196 -1.12 0.34 -13.61
C ALA A 196 -0.15 1.30 -12.95
N VAL A 197 1.11 1.32 -13.41
CA VAL A 197 2.19 2.10 -12.77
C VAL A 197 2.47 3.36 -13.57
N SER A 198 2.54 4.50 -12.88
CA SER A 198 2.83 5.77 -13.51
C SER A 198 3.61 6.71 -12.58
N LYS A 199 4.34 7.65 -13.18
CA LYS A 199 4.95 8.77 -12.49
C LYS A 199 4.15 10.05 -12.72
N GLU A 200 3.62 10.62 -11.66
CA GLU A 200 2.88 11.89 -11.66
C GLU A 200 3.82 13.09 -11.48
N GLN A 201 3.41 14.23 -12.03
CA GLN A 201 3.87 15.56 -11.66
C GLN A 201 3.34 15.94 -10.27
N ASP A 202 3.82 17.06 -9.75
CA ASP A 202 3.38 17.58 -8.46
C ASP A 202 1.95 18.14 -8.46
N ALA A 203 1.51 18.59 -7.29
CA ALA A 203 0.18 19.16 -7.11
C ALA A 203 -0.02 20.50 -7.85
N GLU A 204 1.05 21.25 -8.12
CA GLU A 204 0.98 22.51 -8.88
C GLU A 204 0.62 22.24 -10.34
N ASP A 205 1.10 21.12 -10.88
CA ASP A 205 0.76 20.58 -12.20
C ASP A 205 -0.49 19.68 -12.20
N SER A 206 -1.28 19.70 -11.12
CA SER A 206 -2.53 18.92 -10.96
C SER A 206 -2.36 17.40 -11.09
N HIS A 207 -1.21 16.85 -10.68
CA HIS A 207 -0.92 15.40 -10.76
C HIS A 207 -1.00 14.83 -12.19
N ASN A 208 -0.76 15.65 -13.20
CA ASN A 208 -0.67 15.16 -14.58
C ASN A 208 0.50 14.19 -14.73
N ILE A 209 0.45 13.26 -15.69
CA ILE A 209 1.53 12.30 -15.91
C ILE A 209 2.71 13.01 -16.57
N VAL A 210 3.93 12.81 -16.04
CA VAL A 210 5.15 13.38 -16.65
C VAL A 210 5.30 12.84 -18.08
N ALA A 211 6.06 13.55 -18.93
CA ALA A 211 6.43 13.01 -20.24
C ALA A 211 7.11 11.63 -20.05
N ASP A 212 6.65 10.63 -20.81
CA ASP A 212 7.08 9.22 -20.67
C ASP A 212 6.77 8.58 -19.30
N GLY A 213 5.82 9.15 -18.54
CA GLY A 213 5.60 8.82 -17.14
C GLY A 213 5.16 7.39 -16.86
N TYR A 214 4.52 6.71 -17.82
CA TYR A 214 4.20 5.28 -17.68
C TYR A 214 5.46 4.40 -17.73
N ASN A 215 6.37 4.62 -18.68
CA ASN A 215 7.61 3.85 -18.78
C ASN A 215 8.56 4.20 -17.62
N ILE A 216 8.68 5.49 -17.29
CA ILE A 216 9.49 5.96 -16.15
C ILE A 216 8.98 5.36 -14.84
N GLY A 217 7.67 5.46 -14.57
CA GLY A 217 7.08 4.96 -13.33
C GLY A 217 7.28 3.45 -13.16
N ARG A 218 6.98 2.69 -14.22
CA ARG A 218 7.23 1.25 -14.30
C ARG A 218 8.68 0.90 -13.96
N ASP A 219 9.64 1.56 -14.61
CA ASP A 219 11.06 1.24 -14.44
C ASP A 219 11.60 1.66 -13.06
N LEU A 220 11.11 2.75 -12.49
CA LEU A 220 11.42 3.16 -11.11
C LEU A 220 10.88 2.18 -10.07
N LEU A 221 9.65 1.68 -10.24
CA LEU A 221 9.08 0.67 -9.36
C LEU A 221 9.93 -0.59 -9.38
N VAL A 222 10.26 -1.06 -10.59
CA VAL A 222 11.07 -2.27 -10.78
C VAL A 222 12.48 -2.10 -10.20
N ALA A 223 13.11 -0.94 -10.38
CA ALA A 223 14.41 -0.65 -9.78
C ALA A 223 14.37 -0.69 -8.24
N SER A 224 13.28 -0.21 -7.63
CA SER A 224 13.08 -0.30 -6.18
C SER A 224 12.79 -1.73 -5.71
N ALA A 225 12.21 -2.57 -6.56
CA ALA A 225 11.73 -3.90 -6.21
C ALA A 225 12.75 -5.04 -6.37
N ILE A 226 13.59 -5.02 -7.41
CA ILE A 226 14.50 -6.13 -7.75
C ILE A 226 15.47 -6.46 -6.62
N GLY A 227 15.74 -7.76 -6.45
CA GLY A 227 16.65 -8.29 -5.44
C GLY A 227 16.02 -8.37 -4.06
N LYS A 228 16.87 -8.36 -3.03
CA LYS A 228 16.43 -8.51 -1.65
C LYS A 228 15.93 -7.20 -1.05
N LYS A 229 14.76 -7.24 -0.41
CA LYS A 229 14.12 -6.13 0.29
C LYS A 229 13.57 -6.63 1.60
N THR A 230 13.70 -5.85 2.65
CA THR A 230 13.29 -6.28 3.99
C THR A 230 12.34 -5.25 4.58
N HIS A 231 11.18 -5.73 5.05
CA HIS A 231 10.21 -4.93 5.77
C HIS A 231 10.20 -5.36 7.24
N PHE A 232 10.12 -4.37 8.13
CA PHE A 232 9.89 -4.58 9.55
C PHE A 232 8.48 -4.11 9.90
N ASP A 233 7.62 -5.08 10.22
CA ASP A 233 6.27 -4.83 10.69
C ASP A 233 6.33 -4.44 12.17
N VAL A 234 5.91 -3.21 12.47
CA VAL A 234 5.94 -2.65 13.82
C VAL A 234 4.83 -3.17 14.74
N GLU A 235 3.72 -3.66 14.18
CA GLU A 235 2.60 -4.20 14.94
C GLU A 235 2.90 -5.64 15.38
N THR A 236 3.45 -6.43 14.47
CA THR A 236 3.78 -7.85 14.72
C THR A 236 5.22 -8.08 15.16
N PHE A 237 6.06 -7.02 15.16
CA PHE A 237 7.51 -7.09 15.43
C PHE A 237 8.23 -8.12 14.55
N LYS A 238 7.74 -8.32 13.32
CA LYS A 238 8.23 -9.32 12.39
C LYS A 238 9.10 -8.69 11.30
N LEU A 239 10.23 -9.33 11.03
CA LEU A 239 11.04 -9.03 9.87
C LEU A 239 10.67 -10.00 8.74
N THR A 240 10.31 -9.48 7.57
CA THR A 240 10.03 -10.27 6.37
C THR A 240 11.00 -9.85 5.27
N THR A 241 11.75 -10.81 4.71
CA THR A 241 12.65 -10.56 3.57
C THR A 241 12.01 -11.12 2.32
N TYR A 242 11.93 -10.27 1.30
CA TYR A 242 11.44 -10.58 -0.03
C TYR A 242 12.64 -10.61 -0.98
N ASN A 243 12.60 -11.51 -1.96
CA ASN A 243 13.50 -11.50 -3.11
C ASN A 243 12.66 -11.42 -4.39
N THR A 244 12.93 -10.43 -5.22
CA THR A 244 12.21 -10.19 -6.47
C THR A 244 13.09 -10.47 -7.68
N VAL A 245 12.60 -11.27 -8.62
CA VAL A 245 13.23 -11.50 -9.93
C VAL A 245 12.35 -10.87 -11.02
N LEU A 246 13.00 -10.24 -12.01
CA LEU A 246 12.35 -9.60 -13.15
C LEU A 246 12.43 -10.49 -14.40
N THR A 247 11.33 -10.54 -15.15
CA THR A 247 11.31 -10.93 -16.56
C THR A 247 10.66 -9.82 -17.39
N ASN A 248 11.30 -9.42 -18.49
CA ASN A 248 10.69 -8.50 -19.46
C ASN A 248 9.85 -9.29 -20.46
N LEU A 249 8.62 -8.87 -20.69
CA LEU A 249 7.70 -9.46 -21.66
C LEU A 249 7.40 -8.44 -22.77
N THR A 250 7.49 -8.88 -24.02
CA THR A 250 7.23 -8.05 -25.20
C THR A 250 6.08 -8.60 -26.02
N GLY A 251 5.44 -7.76 -26.83
CA GLY A 251 4.35 -8.18 -27.73
C GLY A 251 3.00 -8.39 -27.04
N LEU A 252 2.89 -8.02 -25.76
CA LEU A 252 1.64 -8.02 -25.00
C LEU A 252 0.89 -6.69 -25.15
N ILE A 253 1.63 -5.58 -25.19
CA ILE A 253 1.14 -4.24 -25.52
C ILE A 253 1.91 -3.73 -26.74
N ALA A 254 1.22 -3.04 -27.65
CA ALA A 254 1.86 -2.47 -28.83
C ALA A 254 2.70 -1.23 -28.43
N PRO A 255 3.89 -1.02 -29.02
CA PRO A 255 4.58 0.26 -28.91
C PRO A 255 3.74 1.39 -29.52
N GLY A 256 3.89 2.60 -28.98
CA GLY A 256 3.09 3.76 -29.38
C GLY A 256 2.01 4.12 -28.35
N SER A 257 1.11 5.02 -28.71
CA SER A 257 0.16 5.66 -27.79
C SER A 257 -1.31 5.33 -28.08
N ASP A 258 -1.58 4.37 -28.95
CA ASP A 258 -2.94 4.04 -29.37
C ASP A 258 -3.78 3.54 -28.18
N GLY A 259 -4.84 4.27 -27.87
CA GLY A 259 -5.71 3.98 -26.72
C GLY A 259 -5.12 4.36 -25.36
N VAL A 260 -3.88 4.85 -25.30
CA VAL A 260 -3.18 5.19 -24.05
C VAL A 260 -3.55 6.61 -23.63
N ASN A 261 -3.94 6.76 -22.37
CA ASN A 261 -4.28 8.05 -21.79
C ASN A 261 -3.09 9.04 -21.88
N HIS A 262 -3.39 10.34 -21.96
CA HIS A 262 -2.41 11.42 -22.20
C HIS A 262 -1.61 11.31 -23.52
N GLY A 263 -1.89 10.34 -24.39
CA GLY A 263 -1.13 10.12 -25.62
C GLY A 263 0.33 9.71 -25.38
N ILE A 264 0.65 9.17 -24.20
CA ILE A 264 2.02 8.79 -23.83
C ILE A 264 2.37 7.45 -24.48
N ALA A 265 3.41 7.46 -25.32
CA ALA A 265 3.85 6.28 -26.02
C ALA A 265 4.43 5.21 -25.07
N GLN A 266 4.03 3.96 -25.28
CA GLN A 266 4.61 2.79 -24.63
C GLN A 266 5.76 2.24 -25.46
N ASP A 267 6.74 1.63 -24.80
CA ASP A 267 7.86 0.95 -25.46
C ASP A 267 7.56 -0.52 -25.85
N GLY A 268 6.35 -1.00 -25.55
CA GLY A 268 5.92 -2.37 -25.82
C GLY A 268 6.37 -3.41 -24.79
N VAL A 269 6.89 -2.98 -23.63
CA VAL A 269 7.43 -3.86 -22.59
C VAL A 269 6.52 -3.88 -21.35
N ILE A 270 6.17 -5.10 -20.93
CA ILE A 270 5.54 -5.39 -19.64
C ILE A 270 6.59 -5.99 -18.71
N LYS A 271 6.59 -5.62 -17.42
CA LYS A 271 7.50 -6.17 -16.41
C LYS A 271 6.79 -7.24 -15.59
N LEU A 272 7.29 -8.47 -15.63
CA LEU A 272 6.81 -9.55 -14.78
C LEU A 272 7.74 -9.70 -13.57
N LEU A 273 7.21 -9.53 -12.37
CA LEU A 273 7.92 -9.69 -11.11
C LEU A 273 7.49 -10.99 -10.43
N THR A 274 8.46 -11.85 -10.11
CA THR A 274 8.23 -13.03 -9.27
C THR A 274 8.86 -12.79 -7.91
N VAL A 275 8.03 -12.78 -6.87
CA VAL A 275 8.43 -12.39 -5.51
C VAL A 275 8.40 -13.60 -4.58
N THR A 276 9.51 -13.91 -3.94
CA THR A 276 9.61 -14.98 -2.95
C THR A 276 9.91 -14.43 -1.56
N ILE A 277 9.26 -14.96 -0.53
CA ILE A 277 9.59 -14.70 0.87
C ILE A 277 10.65 -15.70 1.33
N GLU A 278 11.69 -15.21 2.00
CA GLU A 278 12.78 -16.02 2.60
C GLU A 278 12.49 -16.45 4.03
#